data_AF-A0A4U9IXK2-F1
#
_entry.id   AF-A0A4U9IXK2-F1
#
_cell.length_a   1.000
_cell.length_b   1.000
_cell.length_c   1.000
_cell.angle_alpha   90.00
_cell.angle_beta   90.00
_cell.angle_gamma   90.00
#
_symmetry.space_group_name_H-M   'P 1'
#
loop_
_entity.id
_entity.type
_entity.pdbx_description
1 polymer ?
#
loop_
_entity_poly.entity_id
_entity_poly.type
_entity_poly.pdbx_seq_one_letter_code
_entity_poly.pdbx_strand_id
1 'polypeptide(L)'
;MNLFEKRIDKIDCLSVIGYSFGDKHINEILKNWFEKNNNRKVVVYDPFLTMVPEIFNSNANRVDLIQGGFTDFCNAFETETNSQLYIENKFLSMIREELRKKNIS
;
A
#
# COMPACT_ATOMS: atom_id res chain seq x y z
N MET A 1 -12.71 -0.47 23.17
CA MET A 1 -11.84 0.02 22.09
C MET A 1 -10.44 -0.54 22.29
N ASN A 2 -10.00 -1.43 21.40
CA ASN A 2 -8.73 -2.16 21.52
C ASN A 2 -7.52 -1.24 21.20
N LEU A 3 -6.29 -1.72 21.41
CA LEU A 3 -5.09 -0.90 21.18
C LEU A 3 -4.94 -0.48 19.72
N PHE A 4 -5.35 -1.33 18.78
CA PHE A 4 -5.30 -1.06 17.35
C PHE A 4 -6.22 0.10 16.96
N GLU A 5 -7.50 0.06 17.38
CA GLU A 5 -8.48 1.12 17.16
C GLU A 5 -8.01 2.47 17.75
N LYS A 6 -7.36 2.46 18.92
CA LYS A 6 -6.80 3.68 19.52
C LYS A 6 -5.62 4.26 18.75
N ARG A 7 -4.82 3.41 18.10
CA ARG A 7 -3.69 3.88 17.29
C ARG A 7 -4.16 4.39 15.95
N ILE A 8 -5.06 3.66 15.29
CA ILE A 8 -5.56 4.06 13.97
C ILE A 8 -6.34 5.37 14.03
N ASP A 9 -7.14 5.62 15.08
CA ASP A 9 -7.88 6.88 15.18
C ASP A 9 -7.00 8.14 15.28
N LYS A 10 -5.69 8.00 15.55
CA LYS A 10 -4.74 9.12 15.64
C LYS A 10 -4.01 9.46 14.33
N ILE A 11 -4.18 8.66 13.29
CA ILE A 11 -3.51 8.88 12.00
C ILE A 11 -4.48 9.42 10.96
N ASP A 12 -3.95 10.23 10.04
CA ASP A 12 -4.68 10.75 8.89
C ASP A 12 -4.38 9.96 7.61
N CYS A 13 -3.22 9.33 7.53
CA CYS A 13 -2.79 8.54 6.37
C CYS A 13 -2.48 7.11 6.80
N LEU A 14 -3.10 6.13 6.12
CA LEU A 14 -2.87 4.70 6.34
C LEU A 14 -2.27 4.07 5.09
N SER A 15 -1.13 3.40 5.23
CA SER A 15 -0.59 2.52 4.20
C SER A 15 -0.93 1.07 4.51
N VAL A 16 -1.54 0.39 3.55
CA VAL A 16 -1.95 -1.02 3.62
C VAL A 16 -1.10 -1.80 2.63
N ILE A 17 -0.36 -2.80 3.09
CA ILE A 17 0.63 -3.51 2.26
C ILE A 17 0.34 -5.00 2.33
N GLY A 18 0.10 -5.65 1.18
CA GLY A 18 -0.08 -7.10 1.09
C GLY A 18 -1.25 -7.64 1.93
N TYR A 19 -2.30 -6.85 2.10
CA TYR A 19 -3.49 -7.23 2.86
C TYR A 19 -4.63 -7.58 1.91
N SER A 20 -5.13 -8.81 2.02
CA SER A 20 -6.15 -9.35 1.12
C SER A 20 -7.57 -8.83 1.36
N PHE A 21 -7.80 -8.08 2.45
CA PHE A 21 -9.15 -7.70 2.91
C PHE A 21 -10.06 -8.91 3.22
N GLY A 22 -9.48 -10.06 3.56
CA GLY A 22 -10.25 -11.25 3.95
C GLY A 22 -10.78 -11.25 5.39
N ASP A 23 -10.23 -10.41 6.27
CA ASP A 23 -10.66 -10.31 7.67
C ASP A 23 -11.76 -9.24 7.84
N LYS A 24 -12.98 -9.71 8.11
CA LYS A 24 -14.16 -8.84 8.28
C LYS A 24 -14.03 -7.88 9.47
N HIS A 25 -13.44 -8.32 10.57
CA HIS A 25 -13.32 -7.49 11.77
C HIS A 25 -12.36 -6.32 11.54
N ILE A 26 -11.21 -6.60 10.93
CA ILE A 26 -10.24 -5.55 10.56
C ILE A 26 -10.85 -4.61 9.52
N ASN A 27 -11.54 -5.15 8.52
CA ASN A 27 -12.22 -4.36 7.49
C ASN A 27 -13.24 -3.37 8.07
N GLU A 28 -14.05 -3.80 9.05
CA GLU A 28 -15.01 -2.92 9.74
C GLU A 28 -14.29 -1.79 10.48
N ILE A 29 -13.17 -2.07 11.15
CA ILE A 29 -12.38 -1.05 11.83
C ILE A 29 -11.82 -0.05 10.82
N LEU A 30 -11.26 -0.52 9.70
CA LEU A 30 -10.70 0.33 8.64
C LEU A 30 -11.77 1.21 8.00
N LYS A 31 -12.94 0.64 7.68
CA LYS A 31 -14.08 1.37 7.11
C LYS A 31 -14.57 2.46 8.06
N ASN A 32 -14.85 2.10 9.31
CA ASN A 32 -15.31 3.04 10.33
C ASN A 32 -14.28 4.16 10.57
N TRP A 33 -13.00 3.82 10.59
CA TRP A 33 -11.93 4.81 10.65
C TRP A 33 -11.94 5.74 9.43
N PHE A 34 -12.02 5.22 8.21
CA PHE A 34 -11.95 6.03 6.99
C PHE A 34 -13.14 6.98 6.81
N GLU A 35 -14.34 6.56 7.24
CA GLU A 35 -15.58 7.33 7.14
C GLU A 35 -15.68 8.45 8.19
N LYS A 36 -15.03 8.33 9.34
CA LYS A 36 -15.09 9.33 10.44
C LYS A 36 -14.52 10.69 10.07
N ASN A 37 -13.60 10.78 9.10
CA ASN A 37 -12.94 12.04 8.74
C ASN A 37 -12.62 12.07 7.24
N ASN A 38 -13.11 13.11 6.56
CA ASN A 38 -12.95 13.30 5.12
C ASN A 38 -11.52 13.65 4.69
N ASN A 39 -10.64 14.01 5.63
CA ASN A 39 -9.22 14.25 5.36
C ASN A 39 -8.39 12.97 5.40
N ARG A 40 -8.95 11.85 5.87
CA ARG A 40 -8.24 10.57 5.93
C ARG A 40 -7.97 10.03 4.53
N LYS A 41 -6.78 9.49 4.33
CA LYS A 41 -6.31 8.88 3.07
C LYS A 41 -5.82 7.47 3.30
N VAL A 42 -6.01 6.63 2.28
CA VAL A 42 -5.50 5.26 2.25
C VAL A 42 -4.61 5.08 1.03
N VAL A 43 -3.47 4.44 1.22
CA VAL A 43 -2.62 3.96 0.12
C VAL A 43 -2.53 2.45 0.23
N VAL A 44 -2.95 1.73 -0.80
CA VAL A 44 -2.91 0.27 -0.85
C VAL A 44 -1.79 -0.17 -1.79
N TYR A 45 -0.87 -0.97 -1.26
CA TYR A 45 0.19 -1.65 -1.99
C TYR A 45 -0.18 -3.12 -2.13
N ASP A 46 -0.56 -3.52 -3.34
CA ASP A 46 -0.85 -4.92 -3.67
C ASP A 46 -0.49 -5.22 -5.13
N PRO A 47 0.35 -6.23 -5.42
CA PRO A 47 0.77 -6.55 -6.79
C PRO A 47 -0.35 -6.99 -7.75
N PHE A 48 -1.48 -7.46 -7.22
CA PHE A 48 -2.53 -8.11 -7.99
C PHE A 48 -3.87 -7.37 -7.93
N LEU A 49 -4.03 -6.46 -6.97
CA LEU A 49 -5.24 -5.69 -6.84
C LEU A 49 -5.35 -4.66 -7.99
N THR A 50 -6.48 -4.67 -8.70
CA THR A 50 -6.75 -3.81 -9.87
C THR A 50 -7.85 -2.79 -9.62
N MET A 51 -8.55 -2.90 -8.49
CA MET A 51 -9.67 -2.03 -8.12
C MET A 51 -9.62 -1.70 -6.64
N VAL A 52 -10.23 -0.57 -6.27
CA VAL A 52 -10.35 -0.17 -4.87
C VAL A 52 -11.12 -1.24 -4.08
N PRO A 53 -10.64 -1.66 -2.90
CA PRO A 53 -11.36 -2.60 -2.05
C PRO A 53 -12.77 -2.11 -1.72
N GLU A 54 -13.75 -3.02 -1.68
CA GLU A 54 -15.17 -2.67 -1.46
C GLU A 54 -15.40 -1.82 -0.21
N ILE A 55 -14.58 -2.03 0.82
CA ILE A 55 -14.65 -1.31 2.09
C ILE A 55 -14.39 0.20 1.96
N PHE A 56 -13.80 0.64 0.85
CA PHE A 56 -13.50 2.03 0.57
C PHE A 56 -14.26 2.62 -0.64
N ASN A 57 -15.13 1.84 -1.30
CA ASN A 57 -15.80 2.26 -2.54
C ASN A 57 -16.53 3.61 -2.43
N SER A 58 -17.20 3.88 -1.31
CA SER A 58 -17.93 5.13 -1.08
C SER A 58 -17.04 6.38 -1.08
N ASN A 59 -15.73 6.20 -0.95
CA ASN A 59 -14.74 7.26 -0.83
C ASN A 59 -13.48 6.94 -1.65
N ALA A 60 -13.66 6.27 -2.80
CA ALA A 60 -12.58 5.77 -3.64
C ALA A 60 -11.60 6.87 -4.12
N ASN A 61 -12.07 8.12 -4.23
CA ASN A 61 -11.23 9.28 -4.58
C ASN A 61 -10.17 9.63 -3.53
N ARG A 62 -10.24 9.03 -2.33
CA ARG A 62 -9.27 9.21 -1.23
C ARG A 62 -8.39 7.96 -1.03
N VAL A 63 -8.43 7.03 -1.99
CA VAL A 63 -7.65 5.80 -1.99
C VAL A 63 -6.70 5.80 -3.19
N ASP A 64 -5.41 5.70 -2.90
CA ASP A 64 -4.40 5.46 -3.92
C ASP A 64 -4.09 3.96 -3.97
N LEU A 65 -4.16 3.38 -5.18
CA LEU A 65 -3.82 1.98 -5.41
C LEU A 65 -2.49 1.90 -6.16
N ILE A 66 -1.53 1.20 -5.56
CA ILE A 66 -0.18 1.00 -6.11
C ILE A 66 -0.01 -0.50 -6.35
N GLN A 67 0.23 -0.86 -7.60
CA GLN A 67 0.58 -2.23 -7.98
C GLN A 67 2.04 -2.50 -7.62
N GLY A 68 2.26 -2.84 -6.35
CA GLY A 68 3.58 -3.06 -5.78
C GLY A 68 3.51 -3.83 -4.47
N GLY A 69 4.60 -4.50 -4.12
CA GLY A 69 4.74 -5.24 -2.87
C GLY A 69 5.37 -4.39 -1.76
N PHE A 70 5.74 -5.07 -0.67
CA PHE A 70 6.45 -4.45 0.45
C PHE A 70 7.77 -3.78 0.01
N THR A 71 8.50 -4.38 -0.92
CA THR A 71 9.77 -3.79 -1.42
C THR A 71 9.52 -2.47 -2.13
N ASP A 72 8.47 -2.35 -2.93
CA ASP A 72 8.12 -1.12 -3.63
C ASP A 72 7.71 -0.02 -2.65
N PHE A 73 6.97 -0.39 -1.60
CA PHE A 73 6.69 0.50 -0.47
C PHE A 73 7.98 1.01 0.18
N CYS A 74 8.91 0.12 0.56
CA CYS A 74 10.18 0.54 1.17
C CYS A 74 10.97 1.47 0.26
N ASN A 75 11.05 1.15 -1.03
CA ASN A 75 11.74 2.00 -2.00
C ASN A 75 11.10 3.39 -2.13
N ALA A 76 9.77 3.51 -2.09
CA ALA A 76 9.08 4.80 -2.12
C ALA A 76 9.41 5.66 -0.90
N PHE A 77 9.51 5.04 0.29
CA PHE A 77 9.95 5.74 1.50
C PHE A 77 11.44 6.11 1.47
N GLU A 78 12.28 5.22 0.95
CA GLU A 78 13.71 5.47 0.80
C GLU A 78 13.98 6.58 -0.24
N THR A 79 13.19 6.69 -1.31
CA THR A 79 13.32 7.80 -2.28
C THR A 79 13.07 9.17 -1.68
N GLU A 80 12.18 9.29 -0.70
CA GLU A 80 11.97 10.55 0.02
C GLU A 80 13.17 10.93 0.88
N THR A 81 14.04 9.97 1.20
CA THR A 81 15.09 10.13 2.21
C THR A 81 16.52 10.06 1.63
N ASN A 82 16.77 9.28 0.56
CA ASN A 82 18.09 9.06 -0.05
C ASN A 82 17.99 8.62 -1.53
N SER A 83 18.25 9.54 -2.45
CA SER A 83 18.17 9.34 -3.91
C SER A 83 19.16 8.32 -4.48
N GLN A 84 20.31 8.09 -3.83
CA GLN A 84 21.36 7.20 -4.33
C GLN A 84 20.96 5.71 -4.27
N LEU A 85 20.38 5.29 -3.14
CA LEU A 85 19.99 3.89 -2.88
C LEU A 85 18.85 3.43 -3.81
N TYR A 86 17.93 4.35 -4.15
CA TYR A 86 16.90 4.09 -5.15
C TYR A 86 17.46 3.75 -6.52
N ILE A 87 18.48 4.48 -6.99
CA ILE A 87 19.09 4.24 -8.31
C ILE A 87 19.72 2.84 -8.34
N GLU A 88 20.41 2.45 -7.27
CA GLU A 88 21.01 1.13 -7.15
C GLU A 88 19.96 0.01 -7.11
N ASN A 89 18.91 0.15 -6.29
CA ASN A 89 17.84 -0.83 -6.19
C ASN A 89 17.05 -0.97 -7.51
N LYS A 90 16.80 0.16 -8.21
CA LYS A 90 16.14 0.16 -9.52
C LYS A 90 17.00 -0.49 -10.59
N PHE A 91 18.31 -0.23 -10.58
CA PHE A 91 19.24 -0.88 -11.50
C PHE A 91 19.26 -2.41 -11.27
N LEU A 92 19.31 -2.85 -10.02
CA LEU A 92 19.28 -4.27 -9.66
C LEU A 92 17.95 -4.95 -10.04
N SER A 93 16.81 -4.28 -9.86
CA SER A 93 15.51 -4.84 -10.26
C SER A 93 15.40 -4.99 -11.78
N MET A 94 15.88 -4.02 -12.55
CA MET A 94 15.94 -4.09 -14.02
C MET A 94 16.82 -5.25 -14.49
N ILE A 95 18.01 -5.45 -13.91
CA ILE A 95 18.87 -6.59 -14.24
C ILE A 95 18.16 -7.91 -13.97
N ARG A 96 17.48 -8.03 -12.82
CA ARG A 96 16.74 -9.25 -12.46
C ARG A 96 15.64 -9.58 -13.47
N GLU A 97 14.89 -8.57 -13.92
CA GLU A 97 13.88 -8.76 -14.97
C GLU A 97 14.47 -9.21 -16.29
N GLU A 98 15.58 -8.59 -16.73
CA GLU A 98 16.25 -8.96 -17.98
C GLU A 98 16.80 -10.40 -17.94
N LEU A 99 17.37 -10.81 -16.80
CA LEU A 99 17.80 -12.19 -16.58
C LEU A 99 16.61 -13.16 -16.60
N ARG A 100 15.46 -12.76 -16.04
CA ARG A 100 14.24 -13.57 -16.03
C ARG A 100 13.68 -13.75 -17.44
N LYS A 101 13.71 -12.72 -18.29
CA LYS A 101 13.30 -12.80 -19.70
C LYS A 101 14.23 -13.70 -20.52
N LYS A 102 15.55 -13.64 -20.30
CA LYS A 102 16.52 -14.51 -20.98
C LYS A 102 16.37 -16.00 -20.66
N ASN A 103 15.94 -16.35 -19.45
CA ASN A 103 15.77 -17.75 -19.04
C ASN A 103 14.43 -18.38 -19.51
N ILE A 104 13.61 -17.65 -20.28
CA ILE A 104 12.32 -18.11 -20.83
C ILE A 104 12.37 -18.20 -22.37
N SER A 105 13.52 -17.90 -22.99
CA SER A 105 13.82 -18.11 -24.43
C SER A 105 14.81 -19.24 -24.64
#